data_AF-A0AAE4F960-F1
#
_entry.id   AF-A0AAE4F960-F1
#
_cell.length_a   1.000
_cell.length_b   1.000
_cell.length_c   1.000
_cell.angle_alpha   90.00
_cell.angle_beta   90.00
_cell.angle_gamma   90.00
#
_symmetry.space_group_name_H-M   'P 1'
#
loop_
_entity.id
_entity.type
_entity.pdbx_description
1 polymer ?
#
loop_
_entity_poly.entity_id
_entity_poly.type
_entity_poly.pdbx_seq_one_letter_code
_entity_poly.pdbx_strand_id
1 'polypeptide(L)' 'MLNGQAFSADDNIPPVVREIADIITTPFFSVDITENTAGELRLIEIGDGQVSDIKEWDTEKFITLFSGAD' A
#
# COMPACT_ATOMS: atom_id res chain seq x y z
N MET A 1 1.98 -2.48 2.00
CA MET A 1 3.42 -2.61 2.29
C MET A 1 3.68 -3.99 2.85
N LEU A 2 4.71 -4.67 2.35
CA LEU A 2 5.14 -5.97 2.87
C LEU A 2 6.67 -5.99 2.88
N ASN A 3 7.27 -6.21 4.05
CA ASN A 3 8.71 -6.28 4.29
C ASN A 3 9.50 -5.07 3.72
N GLY A 4 8.99 -3.86 3.93
CA GLY A 4 9.60 -2.63 3.43
C GLY A 4 9.36 -2.34 1.95
N GLN A 5 8.63 -3.21 1.24
CA GLN A 5 8.27 -3.00 -0.16
C GLN A 5 6.82 -2.52 -0.32
N ALA A 6 6.65 -1.52 -1.18
CA ALA A 6 5.35 -1.01 -1.58
C ALA A 6 4.75 -1.84 -2.72
N PHE A 7 3.45 -2.11 -2.59
CA PHE A 7 2.64 -2.79 -3.58
C PHE A 7 1.29 -2.06 -3.67
N SER A 8 0.72 -1.97 -4.87
CA SER A 8 -0.64 -1.47 -5.11
C SER A 8 -1.42 -2.42 -6.03
N ALA A 9 -2.74 -2.31 -6.01
CA ALA A 9 -3.61 -3.12 -6.87
C ALA A 9 -3.36 -2.83 -8.37
N ASP A 10 -3.13 -1.56 -8.70
CA ASP A 10 -3.04 -1.00 -10.05
C ASP A 10 -1.60 -0.72 -10.55
N ASP A 11 -0.60 -1.12 -9.76
CA ASP A 11 0.84 -0.85 -9.98
C ASP A 11 1.24 0.65 -9.96
N ASN A 12 0.33 1.54 -9.56
CA ASN A 12 0.62 2.94 -9.31
C ASN A 12 1.02 3.17 -7.85
N ILE A 13 2.28 3.52 -7.63
CA ILE A 13 2.83 3.79 -6.30
C ILE A 13 3.45 5.20 -6.30
N PRO A 14 2.78 6.20 -5.71
CA PRO A 14 3.31 7.55 -5.58
C PRO A 14 4.61 7.61 -4.75
N PRO A 15 5.48 8.62 -4.96
CA PRO A 15 6.72 8.77 -4.19
C PRO A 15 6.51 8.80 -2.67
N VAL A 16 5.49 9.53 -2.18
CA VAL A 16 5.16 9.63 -0.75
C VAL A 16 4.89 8.27 -0.10
N VAL A 17 4.35 7.31 -0.87
CA VAL A 17 4.09 5.94 -0.38
C VAL A 17 5.41 5.21 -0.13
N ARG A 18 6.41 5.39 -1.00
CA ARG A 18 7.76 4.82 -0.80
C ARG A 18 8.46 5.46 0.40
N GLU A 19 8.34 6.76 0.58
CA GLU A 19 8.91 7.46 1.75
C GLU A 19 8.33 6.95 3.06
N ILE A 20 7.03 6.64 3.11
CA ILE A 20 6.40 6.03 4.29
C ILE A 20 6.94 4.60 4.53
N ALA A 21 7.19 3.83 3.46
CA ALA A 21 7.76 2.49 3.56
C ALA A 21 9.14 2.48 4.24
N ASP A 22 9.95 3.52 4.01
CA ASP A 22 11.27 3.66 4.63
C ASP A 22 11.21 4.06 6.11
N ILE A 23 10.10 4.63 6.58
CA ILE A 23 9.93 5.10 7.97
C ILE A 23 9.39 3.99 8.88
N ILE A 24 8.48 3.16 8.37
CA ILE A 24 7.75 2.18 9.19
C ILE A 24 8.38 0.81 9.07
N THR A 25 8.77 0.25 10.21
CA THR A 25 9.53 -1.01 10.28
C THR A 25 8.66 -2.25 10.51
N THR A 26 7.33 -2.11 10.57
CA THR A 26 6.42 -3.25 10.74
C THR A 26 6.43 -4.11 9.46
N PRO A 27 6.44 -5.45 9.57
CA PRO A 27 6.51 -6.33 8.40
C PRO A 27 5.37 -6.15 7.40
N PHE A 28 4.18 -5.76 7.87
CA PHE A 28 3.03 -5.50 7.02
C PHE A 28 2.24 -4.30 7.54
N PHE A 29 1.83 -3.43 6.62
CA PHE A 29 0.87 -2.36 6.87
C PHE A 29 0.27 -1.88 5.54
N SER A 30 -0.92 -1.29 5.59
CA SER A 30 -1.56 -0.55 4.51
C SER A 30 -1.42 0.95 4.72
N VAL A 31 -1.50 1.70 3.62
CA VAL A 31 -1.56 3.15 3.65
C VAL A 31 -2.64 3.60 2.69
N ASP A 32 -3.46 4.55 3.12
CA ASP A 32 -4.50 5.14 2.30
C ASP A 32 -4.11 6.59 1.99
N ILE A 33 -4.00 6.89 0.70
CA ILE A 33 -3.69 8.22 0.20
C ILE A 33 -4.87 8.73 -0.60
N THR A 34 -5.18 10.01 -0.47
CA THR A 34 -6.17 10.69 -1.31
C THR A 34 -5.59 11.98 -1.87
N GLU A 35 -6.22 12.54 -2.90
CA GLU A 35 -5.90 13.88 -3.39
C GLU A 35 -6.85 14.90 -2.78
N ASN A 36 -6.31 16.04 -2.34
CA ASN A 36 -7.16 17.18 -1.98
C ASN A 36 -7.71 17.88 -3.24
N THR A 37 -8.51 18.93 -3.07
CA THR A 37 -9.11 19.69 -4.18
C THR A 37 -8.09 20.44 -5.05
N ALA A 38 -6.83 20.51 -4.64
CA ALA A 38 -5.71 21.07 -5.41
C ALA A 38 -4.87 20.00 -6.12
N GLY A 39 -5.25 18.72 -6.04
CA GLY A 39 -4.50 17.60 -6.63
C GLY A 39 -3.28 17.17 -5.82
N GLU A 40 -3.15 17.63 -4.57
CA GLU A 40 -2.03 17.27 -3.71
C GLU A 40 -2.37 16.02 -2.89
N LEU A 41 -1.45 15.07 -2.86
CA LEU A 41 -1.60 13.83 -2.09
C LEU A 41 -1.63 14.11 -0.58
N ARG A 42 -2.45 13.35 0.14
CA ARG A 42 -2.64 13.39 1.59
C ARG A 42 -2.75 11.98 2.13
N LEU A 43 -1.93 11.68 3.14
CA LEU A 43 -2.07 10.48 3.95
C LEU A 43 -3.32 10.58 4.81
N ILE A 44 -4.18 9.57 4.75
CA ILE A 44 -5.43 9.47 5.51
C ILE A 44 -5.31 8.45 6.63
N GLU A 45 -4.77 7.27 6.32
CA GLU A 45 -4.68 6.17 7.27
C GLU A 45 -3.37 5.39 7.09
N ILE A 46 -2.87 4.88 8.22
CA ILE A 46 -1.90 3.79 8.27
C ILE A 46 -2.45 2.75 9.26
N GLY A 47 -2.54 1.50 8.83
CA GLY A 47 -3.05 0.41 9.65
C GLY A 47 -2.45 -0.94 9.26
N ASP A 48 -2.59 -1.93 10.14
CA ASP A 48 -2.11 -3.31 9.92
C ASP A 48 -3.25 -4.34 9.87
N GLY A 49 -4.50 -3.92 10.11
CA GLY A 49 -5.67 -4.78 10.23
C GLY A 49 -6.56 -4.86 8.99
N GLN A 50 -6.50 -3.88 8.08
CA GLN A 50 -7.31 -3.88 6.85
C GLN A 50 -6.56 -3.25 5.68
N VAL A 51 -6.61 -3.93 4.53
CA VAL A 51 -6.39 -3.29 3.24
C VAL A 51 -7.79 -2.79 2.83
N SER A 52 -8.01 -1.49 2.94
CA SER A 52 -9.30 -0.83 2.62
C SER A 52 -9.78 -1.20 1.21
N ASP A 53 -8.84 -1.38 0.29
CA ASP A 53 -9.08 -1.69 -1.12
C ASP A 53 -9.06 -3.18 -1.50
N ILE A 54 -9.27 -4.15 -0.59
CA ILE A 54 -9.35 -5.58 -0.98
C ILE A 54 -10.26 -5.83 -2.20
N LYS A 55 -11.29 -4.99 -2.40
CA LYS A 55 -12.20 -5.04 -3.57
C LYS A 55 -11.52 -4.76 -4.91
N GLU A 56 -10.44 -4.00 -4.91
CA GLU A 56 -9.67 -3.61 -6.10
C GLU A 56 -8.50 -4.56 -6.37
N TRP A 57 -8.10 -5.35 -5.37
CA TRP A 57 -7.03 -6.33 -5.52
C TRP A 57 -7.53 -7.60 -6.23
N ASP A 58 -6.84 -7.95 -7.32
CA ASP A 58 -6.91 -9.31 -7.83
C ASP A 58 -6.44 -10.30 -6.75
N THR A 59 -7.24 -11.35 -6.54
CA THR A 59 -7.01 -12.31 -5.45
C THR A 59 -5.74 -13.12 -5.67
N GLU A 60 -5.43 -13.51 -6.91
CA GLU A 60 -4.21 -14.25 -7.20
C GLU A 60 -2.98 -13.37 -6.98
N LYS A 61 -3.01 -12.13 -7.51
CA LYS A 61 -1.97 -11.14 -7.25
C LYS A 61 -1.71 -10.97 -5.75
N PHE A 62 -2.78 -10.79 -4.96
CA PHE A 62 -2.67 -10.61 -3.52
C PHE A 62 -2.07 -11.84 -2.82
N ILE A 63 -2.51 -13.06 -3.16
CA ILE A 63 -1.95 -14.29 -2.58
C ILE A 63 -0.46 -14.42 -2.91
N THR A 64 -0.07 -14.13 -4.15
CA THR A 64 1.31 -14.20 -4.64
C THR A 64 2.24 -13.29 -3.83
N LEU A 65 1.78 -12.07 -3.49
CA LEU A 65 2.56 -11.16 -2.64
C LEU A 65 2.96 -11.79 -1.30
N PHE A 66 2.04 -12.51 -0.65
CA PHE A 66 2.28 -13.10 0.66
C PHE A 66 2.93 -14.49 0.60
N SER A 67 2.83 -15.20 -0.52
CA SER A 67 3.46 -16.50 -0.69
C SER A 67 4.95 -16.38 -1.05
N GLY A 68 5.39 -15.22 -1.54
CA GLY A 68 6.78 -14.99 -1.96
C GLY A 68 7.18 -15.79 -3.20
N ALA A 69 6.20 -16.25 -3.98
CA ALA A 69 6.43 -16.90 -5.26
C ALA A 69 6.47 -15.84 -6.37
N ASP A 70 7.60 -15.72 -7.06
CA ASP A 70 7.73 -14.94 -8.31
C ASP A 70 7.20 -15.72 -9.53
#